data_AF-A0A7X5VIA2-F1
#
_entry.id   AF-A0A7X5VIA2-F1
#
_cell.length_a   1.000
_cell.length_b   1.000
_cell.length_c   1.000
_cell.angle_alpha   90.00
_cell.angle_beta   90.00
_cell.angle_gamma   90.00
#
_symmetry.space_group_name_H-M   'P 1'
#
loop_
_entity.id
_entity.type
_entity.pdbx_description
1 polymer ?
#
loop_
_entity_poly.entity_id
_entity_poly.type
_entity_poly.pdbx_seq_one_letter_code
_entity_poly.pdbx_strand_id
1 'polypeptide(L)'
;MAVRSVPDLRAARWRWVADRELSHLFAEVESARAADRVSRGSRHPSAPLRGDAALASSLGAYATALLKYRLPVPPVIRDELRLQRSLPS
;
A
#
# COMPACT_ATOMS: atom_id res chain seq x y z
N MET A 1 -39.68 16.29 -17.56
CA MET A 1 -38.62 15.72 -18.43
C MET A 1 -37.53 15.15 -17.53
N ALA A 2 -37.30 13.84 -17.55
CA ALA A 2 -36.27 13.19 -16.74
C ALA A 2 -35.06 12.86 -17.63
N VAL A 3 -34.01 13.67 -17.54
CA VAL A 3 -32.71 13.37 -18.14
C VAL A 3 -32.11 12.21 -17.34
N ARG A 4 -32.16 11.00 -17.91
CA ARG A 4 -31.40 9.85 -17.40
C ARG A 4 -29.94 10.11 -17.71
N SER A 5 -29.17 10.50 -16.69
CA SER A 5 -27.71 10.57 -16.77
C SER A 5 -27.18 9.19 -17.13
N VAL A 6 -26.71 9.03 -18.37
CA VAL A 6 -26.02 7.83 -18.81
C VAL A 6 -24.74 7.72 -17.96
N PRO A 7 -24.48 6.59 -17.29
CA PRO A 7 -23.24 6.43 -16.55
C PRO A 7 -22.06 6.54 -17.53
N ASP A 8 -21.15 7.45 -17.23
CA ASP A 8 -19.93 7.63 -18.00
C ASP A 8 -19.09 6.34 -17.90
N LEU A 9 -19.12 5.54 -18.97
CA LEU A 9 -18.40 4.28 -19.09
C LEU A 9 -16.89 4.48 -18.90
N ARG A 10 -16.37 5.68 -19.21
CA ARG A 10 -14.99 6.05 -18.95
C ARG A 10 -14.77 6.15 -17.45
N ALA A 11 -15.60 6.90 -16.73
CA ALA A 11 -15.52 7.02 -15.28
C ALA A 11 -15.62 5.65 -14.57
N ALA A 12 -16.50 4.77 -15.04
CA ALA A 12 -16.59 3.39 -14.54
C ALA A 12 -15.28 2.62 -14.76
N ARG A 13 -14.70 2.69 -15.97
CA ARG A 13 -13.42 2.04 -16.29
C ARG A 13 -12.26 2.56 -15.42
N TRP A 14 -12.18 3.87 -15.18
CA TRP A 14 -11.14 4.45 -14.31
C TRP A 14 -11.25 3.97 -12.87
N ARG A 15 -12.48 3.88 -12.33
CA ARG A 15 -12.72 3.34 -10.98
C ARG A 15 -12.29 1.89 -10.87
N TRP A 16 -12.59 1.07 -11.89
CA TRP A 16 -12.19 -0.34 -11.92
C TRP A 16 -10.66 -0.52 -11.99
N VAL A 17 -9.97 0.30 -12.79
CA VAL A 17 -8.50 0.27 -12.85
C VAL A 17 -7.89 0.70 -11.52
N ALA A 18 -8.44 1.75 -10.89
CA ALA A 18 -8.00 2.20 -9.58
C ALA A 18 -8.20 1.13 -8.50
N ASP A 19 -9.37 0.50 -8.48
CA ASP A 19 -9.72 -0.56 -7.52
C ASP A 19 -8.79 -1.77 -7.66
N ARG A 20 -8.49 -2.19 -8.90
CA ARG A 20 -7.55 -3.27 -9.19
C ARG A 20 -6.12 -2.93 -8.77
N GLU A 21 -5.64 -1.72 -9.06
CA GLU A 21 -4.30 -1.25 -8.67
C GLU A 21 -4.17 -1.20 -7.14
N LEU A 22 -5.16 -0.64 -6.45
CA LEU A 22 -5.17 -0.55 -4.98
C LEU A 22 -5.26 -1.93 -4.32
N SER A 23 -6.08 -2.83 -4.85
CA SER A 23 -6.20 -4.21 -4.36
C SER A 23 -4.89 -4.98 -4.52
N HIS A 24 -4.22 -4.81 -5.67
CA HIS A 24 -2.91 -5.43 -5.91
C HIS A 24 -1.85 -4.91 -4.93
N LEU A 25 -1.75 -3.58 -4.77
CA LEU A 25 -0.80 -2.98 -3.84
C LEU A 25 -1.09 -3.35 -2.39
N PHE A 26 -2.36 -3.49 -2.01
CA PHE A 26 -2.72 -3.96 -0.68
C PHE A 26 -2.29 -5.41 -0.44
N ALA A 27 -2.45 -6.29 -1.44
CA ALA A 27 -1.95 -7.67 -1.36
C ALA A 27 -0.42 -7.72 -1.25
N GLU A 28 0.31 -6.84 -1.94
CA GLU A 28 1.77 -6.71 -1.79
C GLU A 28 2.17 -6.27 -0.37
N VAL A 29 1.45 -5.31 0.23
CA VAL A 29 1.68 -4.90 1.62
C VAL A 29 1.45 -6.06 2.58
N GLU A 30 0.37 -6.82 2.43
CA GLU A 30 0.10 -7.99 3.28
C GLU A 30 1.17 -9.09 3.14
N SER A 31 1.62 -9.35 1.90
CA SER A 31 2.72 -10.28 1.64
C SER A 31 4.02 -9.81 2.27
N ALA A 32 4.35 -8.52 2.13
CA ALA A 32 5.53 -7.93 2.74
C ALA A 32 5.48 -7.96 4.28
N ARG A 33 4.30 -7.73 4.88
CA ARG A 33 4.08 -7.87 6.33
C ARG A 33 4.29 -9.31 6.79
N ALA A 34 3.78 -10.30 6.05
CA ALA A 34 4.00 -11.71 6.36
C ALA A 34 5.50 -12.07 6.29
N ALA A 35 6.19 -11.63 5.24
CA ALA A 35 7.63 -11.84 5.08
C ALA A 35 8.45 -11.16 6.17
N ASP A 36 8.08 -9.95 6.59
CA ASP A 36 8.71 -9.24 7.70
C ASP A 36 8.51 -9.98 9.03
N ARG A 37 7.29 -10.44 9.34
CA ARG A 37 7.02 -11.24 10.56
C ARG A 37 7.82 -12.53 10.60
N VAL A 38 7.93 -13.24 9.47
CA VAL A 38 8.77 -14.45 9.36
C VAL A 38 10.24 -14.10 9.57
N SER A 39 10.71 -13.01 8.97
CA SER A 39 12.09 -12.53 9.13
C SER A 39 12.41 -12.17 10.58
N ARG A 40 11.46 -11.57 11.31
CA ARG A 40 11.58 -11.23 12.74
C ARG A 40 11.56 -12.46 13.64
N GLY A 41 10.69 -13.43 13.37
CA GLY A 41 10.62 -14.70 14.12
C GLY A 41 11.87 -15.58 13.95
N SER A 42 12.61 -15.39 12.85
CA SER A 42 13.84 -16.12 12.55
C SER A 42 15.13 -15.36 12.95
N ARG A 43 15.06 -14.12 13.47
CA ARG A 43 16.24 -13.24 13.53
C ARG A 43 16.97 -13.18 14.87
N HIS A 44 18.25 -13.54 14.77
CA HIS A 44 19.35 -13.09 15.62
C HIS A 44 19.49 -11.55 15.54
N PRO A 45 19.74 -10.83 16.65
CA PRO A 45 19.62 -9.36 16.78
C PRO A 45 20.59 -8.49 15.95
N SER A 46 21.39 -9.05 15.05
CA SER A 46 22.53 -8.37 14.41
C SER A 46 22.51 -8.38 12.87
N ALA A 47 21.48 -8.94 12.22
CA ALA A 47 21.41 -8.99 10.76
C ALA A 47 20.65 -7.79 10.18
N PRO A 48 21.23 -7.03 9.22
CA PRO A 48 20.57 -5.87 8.61
C PRO A 48 19.27 -6.23 7.90
N LEU A 49 18.32 -5.31 7.98
CA LEU A 49 16.89 -5.52 7.86
C LEU A 49 16.40 -5.62 6.40
N ARG A 50 16.90 -6.58 5.63
CA ARG A 50 16.50 -6.75 4.21
C ARG A 50 14.98 -6.88 3.98
N GLY A 51 14.21 -7.35 4.97
CA GLY A 51 12.74 -7.42 4.94
C GLY A 51 12.04 -6.06 5.16
N ASP A 52 12.65 -5.15 5.91
CA ASP A 52 12.06 -3.83 6.20
C ASP A 52 12.08 -2.92 4.96
N ALA A 53 13.13 -2.99 4.14
CA ALA A 53 13.21 -2.23 2.89
C ALA A 53 12.11 -2.61 1.90
N ALA A 54 11.75 -3.90 1.81
CA ALA A 54 10.68 -4.37 0.94
C ALA A 54 9.30 -3.89 1.45
N LEU A 55 9.05 -4.00 2.76
CA LEU A 55 7.81 -3.51 3.37
C LEU A 55 7.66 -1.99 3.23
N ALA A 56 8.73 -1.23 3.48
CA ALA A 56 8.74 0.22 3.29
C ALA A 56 8.45 0.62 1.83
N SER A 57 8.99 -0.13 0.87
CA SER A 57 8.74 0.09 -0.56
C SER A 57 7.27 -0.16 -0.93
N SER A 58 6.69 -1.28 -0.50
CA SER A 58 5.28 -1.60 -0.75
C SER A 58 4.31 -0.62 -0.09
N LEU A 59 4.58 -0.22 1.16
CA LEU A 59 3.81 0.81 1.86
C LEU A 59 3.88 2.16 1.14
N GLY A 60 5.06 2.52 0.63
CA GLY A 60 5.28 3.72 -0.16
C GLY A 60 4.46 3.71 -1.45
N ALA A 61 4.50 2.60 -2.20
CA ALA A 61 3.75 2.44 -3.44
C ALA A 61 2.23 2.54 -3.21
N TYR A 62 1.71 1.89 -2.16
CA TYR A 62 0.29 1.99 -1.79
C TYR A 62 -0.11 3.42 -1.41
N ALA A 63 0.70 4.12 -0.60
CA ALA A 63 0.44 5.50 -0.24
C ALA A 63 0.48 6.45 -1.47
N THR A 64 1.43 6.25 -2.39
CA THR A 64 1.49 7.01 -3.64
C THR A 64 0.26 6.76 -4.52
N ALA A 65 -0.21 5.52 -4.61
CA ALA A 65 -1.42 5.19 -5.35
C ALA A 65 -2.68 5.84 -4.74
N LEU A 66 -2.81 5.86 -3.41
CA LEU A 66 -3.91 6.57 -2.74
C LEU A 66 -3.88 8.07 -3.06
N LEU A 67 -2.69 8.69 -3.03
CA LEU A 67 -2.55 10.11 -3.39
C LEU A 67 -2.89 10.38 -4.87
N LYS A 68 -2.47 9.50 -5.79
CA LYS A 68 -2.83 9.55 -7.22
C LYS A 68 -4.34 9.55 -7.42
N TYR A 69 -5.06 8.78 -6.62
CA TYR A 69 -6.53 8.72 -6.64
C TYR A 69 -7.23 9.74 -5.75
N ARG A 70 -6.48 10.67 -5.14
CA ARG A 70 -6.97 11.67 -4.16
C ARG A 70 -7.74 11.04 -3.00
N LEU A 71 -7.34 9.83 -2.61
CA LEU A 71 -7.86 9.13 -1.44
C LEU A 71 -7.01 9.47 -0.21
N PRO A 72 -7.61 9.56 0.98
CA PRO A 72 -6.87 9.75 2.20
C PRO A 72 -6.00 8.51 2.48
N VAL A 73 -4.76 8.74 2.92
CA VAL A 73 -3.89 7.66 3.41
C VAL A 73 -4.35 7.26 4.82
N PRO A 74 -4.71 5.99 5.06
CA PRO A 74 -5.12 5.53 6.38
C PRO A 74 -4.04 5.78 7.45
N PRO A 75 -4.41 6.11 8.69
CA PRO A 75 -3.45 6.39 9.77
C PRO A 75 -2.50 5.21 10.01
N VAL A 76 -3.00 3.98 9.94
CA VAL A 76 -2.19 2.76 10.08
C VAL A 76 -1.04 2.72 9.07
N ILE A 77 -1.29 3.05 7.80
CA ILE A 77 -0.25 3.08 6.75
C ILE A 77 0.75 4.21 7.01
N ARG A 78 0.27 5.39 7.46
CA ARG A 78 1.14 6.50 7.83
C ARG A 78 2.06 6.14 8.98
N ASP A 79 1.53 5.48 10.00
CA ASP A 79 2.29 5.12 11.19
C ASP A 79 3.30 4.02 10.87
N GLU A 80 2.94 3.02 10.07
CA GLU A 80 3.89 2.01 9.58
C GLU A 80 5.01 2.64 8.73
N LEU A 81 4.70 3.60 7.85
CA LEU A 81 5.73 4.34 7.12
C LEU A 81 6.66 5.14 8.04
N ARG A 82 6.14 5.73 9.12
CA ARG A 82 6.94 6.45 10.12
C ARG A 82 7.86 5.50 10.87
N LEU A 83 7.33 4.35 11.30
CA LEU A 83 8.11 3.31 11.97
C LEU A 83 9.25 2.83 11.07
N GLN A 84 8.95 2.52 9.80
CA GLN A 84 9.95 2.09 8.82
C GLN A 84 11.02 3.15 8.53
N ARG A 85 10.65 4.45 8.49
CA ARG A 85 11.61 5.56 8.36
C ARG A 85 12.48 5.80 9.59
N SER A 86 11.99 5.44 10.77
CA SER A 86 12.73 5.61 12.03
C SER A 86 13.72 4.48 12.31
N LEU A 87 13.66 3.38 11.54
CA LEU A 87 14.63 2.31 11.63
C LEU A 87 15.94 2.73 10.96
N PRO A 88 17.09 2.71 11.66
CA PRO A 88 18.38 2.97 11.02
C PRO A 88 18.67 1.86 10.00
N SER A 89 19.04 2.25 8.77
CA SER A 89 19.52 1.34 7.72
C SER A 89 20.92 0.80 8.01
#